data_AF-A0A7V1PT77-F1
#
_entry.id   AF-A0A7V1PT77-F1
#
_cell.length_a   1.000
_cell.length_b   1.000
_cell.length_c   1.000
_cell.angle_alpha   90.00
_cell.angle_beta   90.00
_cell.angle_gamma   90.00
#
_symmetry.space_group_name_H-M   'P 1'
#
loop_
_entity.id
_entity.type
_entity.pdbx_description
1 polymer ?
#
loop_
_entity_poly.entity_id
_entity_poly.type
_entity_poly.pdbx_seq_one_letter_code
_entity_poly.pdbx_strand_id
1 'polypeptide(L)'
;MPLTAEFKKNARLEKYLDDLNSLLAATEIEAIARKRAHPKYPVIFIVGAPGSGTTLVMQWLASTGLFSYPSNLIARFYKAPYLGAKIQRMLTDPELSFREEVMLPGADNEDFFSSDLGQTRGLFAPNDFSAFWDHLYGRTQNLDYCIEEVAGLDVAYARSELAAFESVLDRPLVFKATQLCLQISFLSTMLPNALFFFVRRHPYYTAQSIYRARQRMFGDTTRWFSHKIPQYARLATQTAFKQVAGQVYYTNKLIEEQLQQLPAARRLDIDYDDFCI
;
A
#
# COMPACT_ATOMS: atom_id res chain seq x y z
N MET A 1 11.01 -13.84 -19.46
CA MET A 1 12.28 -13.83 -18.70
C MET A 1 11.99 -13.60 -17.20
N PRO A 2 12.78 -14.16 -16.28
CA PRO A 2 12.63 -13.90 -14.84
C PRO A 2 12.96 -12.43 -14.48
N LEU A 3 12.65 -12.00 -13.26
CA LEU A 3 13.14 -10.73 -12.71
C LEU A 3 14.68 -10.68 -12.77
N THR A 4 15.26 -9.50 -12.94
CA THR A 4 16.70 -9.30 -12.79
C THR A 4 17.14 -9.66 -11.38
N ALA A 5 18.44 -9.96 -11.19
CA ALA A 5 18.95 -10.52 -9.94
C ALA A 5 18.62 -9.66 -8.70
N GLU A 6 18.66 -8.33 -8.84
CA GLU A 6 18.33 -7.34 -7.82
C GLU A 6 16.89 -7.48 -7.28
N PHE A 7 15.93 -7.87 -8.12
CA PHE A 7 14.50 -7.94 -7.76
C PHE A 7 14.01 -9.37 -7.56
N LYS A 8 14.90 -10.36 -7.54
CA LYS A 8 14.50 -11.75 -7.24
C LYS A 8 14.03 -11.85 -5.80
N LYS A 9 12.85 -12.44 -5.62
CA LYS A 9 12.30 -12.71 -4.30
C LYS A 9 13.12 -13.75 -3.56
N ASN A 10 13.24 -13.58 -2.25
CA ASN A 10 13.89 -14.56 -1.38
C ASN A 10 12.87 -15.64 -0.99
N ALA A 11 12.90 -16.78 -1.68
CA ALA A 11 11.96 -17.87 -1.45
C ALA A 11 11.99 -18.43 -0.01
N ARG A 12 13.16 -18.41 0.67
CA ARG A 12 13.26 -18.82 2.08
C ARG A 12 12.50 -17.86 2.97
N LEU A 13 12.62 -16.56 2.70
CA LEU A 13 11.88 -15.54 3.43
C LEU A 13 10.37 -15.66 3.18
N GLU A 14 9.94 -15.85 1.93
CA GLU A 14 8.52 -16.00 1.60
C GLU A 14 7.91 -17.20 2.33
N LYS A 15 8.59 -18.35 2.33
CA LYS A 15 8.16 -19.52 3.08
C LYS A 15 8.07 -19.24 4.58
N TYR A 16 9.10 -18.62 5.16
CA TYR A 16 9.11 -18.30 6.59
C TYR A 16 7.97 -17.35 6.98
N LEU A 17 7.68 -16.36 6.13
CA LEU A 17 6.57 -15.43 6.34
C LEU A 17 5.23 -16.14 6.23
N ASP A 18 5.02 -17.02 5.25
CA ASP A 18 3.78 -17.78 5.14
C ASP A 18 3.56 -18.74 6.31
N ASP A 19 4.61 -19.46 6.74
CA ASP A 19 4.56 -20.33 7.91
C ASP A 19 4.17 -19.53 9.16
N LEU A 20 4.86 -18.42 9.44
CA LEU A 20 4.58 -17.55 10.60
C LEU A 20 3.16 -16.97 10.56
N ASN A 21 2.74 -16.42 9.43
CA ASN A 21 1.42 -15.81 9.30
C ASN A 21 0.29 -16.82 9.40
N SER A 22 0.52 -18.07 8.97
CA SER A 22 -0.46 -19.15 9.12
C SER A 22 -0.65 -19.55 10.58
N LEU A 23 0.41 -19.49 11.41
CA LEU A 23 0.31 -19.71 12.85
C LEU A 23 -0.44 -18.59 13.58
N LEU A 24 -0.32 -17.34 13.09
CA LEU A 24 -0.90 -16.17 13.75
C LEU A 24 -2.33 -15.87 13.31
N ALA A 25 -2.76 -16.30 12.13
CA ALA A 25 -4.05 -15.92 11.54
C ALA A 25 -5.27 -16.24 12.43
N ALA A 26 -5.32 -17.43 13.03
CA ALA A 26 -6.43 -17.80 13.92
C ALA A 26 -6.48 -16.92 15.18
N THR A 27 -5.30 -16.66 15.76
CA THR A 27 -5.16 -15.79 16.93
C THR A 27 -5.54 -14.36 16.61
N GLU A 28 -5.21 -13.86 15.41
CA GLU A 28 -5.63 -12.55 14.94
C GLU A 28 -7.15 -12.44 14.91
N ILE A 29 -7.82 -13.39 14.23
CA ILE A 29 -9.28 -13.44 14.12
C ILE A 29 -9.93 -13.42 15.50
N GLU A 30 -9.44 -14.23 16.44
CA GLU A 30 -9.95 -14.24 17.82
C GLU A 30 -9.71 -12.90 18.52
N ALA A 31 -8.53 -12.31 18.36
CA ALA A 31 -8.14 -11.08 19.02
C ALA A 31 -8.93 -9.86 18.52
N ILE A 32 -9.32 -9.84 17.23
CA ILE A 32 -10.15 -8.78 16.65
C ILE A 32 -11.65 -9.01 16.84
N ALA A 33 -12.12 -10.23 17.12
CA ALA A 33 -13.55 -10.55 17.24
C ALA A 33 -14.28 -9.71 18.30
N ARG A 34 -13.56 -9.21 19.31
CA ARG A 34 -14.09 -8.34 20.37
C ARG A 34 -13.86 -6.84 20.12
N LYS A 35 -13.30 -6.47 18.96
CA LYS A 35 -13.00 -5.08 18.59
C LYS A 35 -14.19 -4.42 17.91
N ARG A 36 -14.03 -3.13 17.63
CA ARG A 36 -15.04 -2.35 16.90
C ARG A 36 -15.21 -2.94 15.50
N ALA A 37 -16.44 -2.94 15.03
CA ALA A 37 -16.76 -3.37 13.68
C ALA A 37 -16.33 -2.36 12.59
N HIS A 38 -15.81 -1.18 12.97
CA HIS A 38 -15.35 -0.15 12.04
C HIS A 38 -14.28 0.75 12.68
N PRO A 39 -13.37 1.30 11.85
CA PRO A 39 -12.41 2.30 12.29
C PRO A 39 -13.05 3.51 12.98
N LYS A 40 -12.41 4.05 14.01
CA LYS A 40 -12.85 5.24 14.75
C LYS A 40 -12.62 6.51 13.92
N TYR A 41 -11.44 6.63 13.35
CA TYR A 41 -11.01 7.72 12.50
C TYR A 41 -11.19 7.37 11.01
N PRO A 42 -11.19 8.39 10.13
CA PRO A 42 -11.09 8.18 8.69
C PRO A 42 -9.88 7.33 8.31
N VAL A 43 -10.06 6.40 7.37
CA VAL A 43 -8.97 5.66 6.73
C VAL A 43 -8.58 6.40 5.46
N ILE A 44 -7.30 6.74 5.33
CA ILE A 44 -6.76 7.51 4.21
C ILE A 44 -6.10 6.56 3.21
N PHE A 45 -6.51 6.65 1.95
CA PHE A 45 -5.90 5.92 0.84
C PHE A 45 -5.19 6.91 -0.08
N ILE A 46 -3.86 6.80 -0.16
CA ILE A 46 -3.06 7.53 -1.13
C ILE A 46 -3.10 6.77 -2.45
N VAL A 47 -3.75 7.35 -3.45
CA VAL A 47 -3.94 6.76 -4.78
C VAL A 47 -3.23 7.59 -5.84
N GLY A 48 -2.85 6.95 -6.94
CA GLY A 48 -2.16 7.60 -8.06
C GLY A 48 -1.62 6.56 -9.03
N ALA A 49 -1.30 6.97 -10.25
CA ALA A 49 -0.62 6.08 -11.20
C ALA A 49 0.74 5.59 -10.64
N PRO A 50 1.22 4.40 -11.00
CA PRO A 50 2.56 3.95 -10.61
C PRO A 50 3.62 4.97 -11.06
N GLY A 51 4.53 5.36 -10.15
CA GLY A 51 5.54 6.38 -10.42
C GLY A 51 5.09 7.84 -10.25
N SER A 52 3.87 8.08 -9.74
CA SER A 52 3.35 9.43 -9.45
C SER A 52 3.92 10.08 -8.19
N GLY A 53 4.57 9.31 -7.31
CA GLY A 53 5.12 9.84 -6.05
C GLY A 53 4.30 9.53 -4.80
N THR A 54 3.34 8.60 -4.86
CA THR A 54 2.54 8.19 -3.69
C THR A 54 3.39 7.72 -2.49
N THR A 55 4.57 7.13 -2.72
CA THR A 55 5.49 6.75 -1.64
C THR A 55 6.02 7.96 -0.88
N LEU A 56 6.35 9.06 -1.56
CA LEU A 56 6.85 10.28 -0.92
C LEU A 56 5.77 10.90 -0.02
N VAL A 57 4.53 10.96 -0.50
CA VAL A 57 3.38 11.44 0.30
C VAL A 57 3.17 10.55 1.54
N MET A 58 3.32 9.23 1.39
CA MET A 58 3.23 8.31 2.53
C MET A 58 4.36 8.54 3.54
N GLN A 59 5.59 8.73 3.08
CA GLN A 59 6.76 9.05 3.93
C GLN A 59 6.52 10.38 4.67
N TRP A 60 6.06 11.41 3.99
CA TRP A 60 5.76 12.68 4.63
C TRP A 60 4.66 12.57 5.69
N LEU A 61 3.54 11.88 5.40
CA LEU A 61 2.50 11.66 6.42
C LEU A 61 3.04 10.86 7.61
N ALA A 62 3.87 9.85 7.36
CA ALA A 62 4.51 9.06 8.40
C ALA A 62 5.46 9.91 9.28
N SER A 63 6.21 10.85 8.71
CA SER A 63 7.14 11.70 9.47
C SER A 63 6.44 12.72 10.37
N THR A 64 5.15 13.01 10.15
CA THR A 64 4.38 13.89 11.04
C THR A 64 4.13 13.28 12.42
N GLY A 65 4.19 11.93 12.52
CA GLY A 65 3.77 11.20 13.72
C GLY A 65 2.26 11.23 13.99
N LEU A 66 1.45 11.85 13.13
CA LEU A 66 0.00 12.00 13.34
C LEU A 66 -0.84 10.82 12.83
N PHE A 67 -0.23 9.93 12.05
CA PHE A 67 -0.92 8.82 11.38
C PHE A 67 -0.35 7.47 11.78
N SER A 68 -1.23 6.47 11.82
CA SER A 68 -0.85 5.06 11.83
C SER A 68 -0.66 4.59 10.40
N TYR A 69 0.36 3.78 10.15
CA TYR A 69 0.62 3.23 8.82
C TYR A 69 1.28 1.85 8.94
N PRO A 70 1.13 0.97 7.92
CA PRO A 70 1.88 -0.27 7.89
C PRO A 70 3.36 0.04 7.66
N SER A 71 4.19 -0.29 8.64
CA SER A 71 5.65 -0.24 8.51
C SER A 71 6.17 -1.50 7.81
N ASN A 72 7.46 -1.51 7.45
CA ASN A 72 8.14 -2.71 6.98
C ASN A 72 8.13 -3.86 7.99
N LEU A 73 8.07 -3.58 9.30
CA LEU A 73 7.88 -4.59 10.34
C LEU A 73 6.45 -5.14 10.33
N ILE A 74 5.45 -4.26 10.40
CA ILE A 74 4.03 -4.67 10.41
C ILE A 74 3.68 -5.45 9.14
N ALA A 75 4.28 -5.08 8.00
CA ALA A 75 4.12 -5.79 6.74
C ALA A 75 4.55 -7.27 6.78
N ARG A 76 5.36 -7.69 7.76
CA ARG A 76 5.71 -9.11 7.96
C ARG A 76 4.58 -9.92 8.59
N PHE A 77 3.58 -9.26 9.16
CA PHE A 77 2.40 -9.84 9.79
C PHE A 77 1.17 -9.59 8.94
N TYR A 78 1.23 -9.87 7.64
CA TYR A 78 0.17 -9.55 6.68
C TYR A 78 -1.13 -10.36 6.84
N LYS A 79 -1.14 -11.47 7.59
CA LYS A 79 -2.36 -12.16 8.07
C LYS A 79 -2.68 -11.85 9.54
N ALA A 80 -1.87 -11.01 10.19
CA ALA A 80 -2.04 -10.61 11.58
C ALA A 80 -1.56 -9.16 11.89
N PRO A 81 -2.03 -8.13 11.17
CA PRO A 81 -1.55 -6.76 11.35
C PRO A 81 -1.77 -6.18 12.74
N TYR A 82 -2.90 -6.45 13.39
CA TYR A 82 -3.18 -5.98 14.74
C TYR A 82 -2.15 -6.54 15.73
N LEU A 83 -1.85 -7.84 15.70
CA LEU A 83 -0.77 -8.42 16.50
C LEU A 83 0.60 -7.84 16.13
N GLY A 84 0.90 -7.70 14.83
CA GLY A 84 2.15 -7.10 14.35
C GLY A 84 2.35 -5.66 14.84
N ALA A 85 1.28 -4.87 14.84
CA ALA A 85 1.28 -3.50 15.35
C ALA A 85 1.45 -3.46 16.87
N LYS A 86 0.81 -4.37 17.62
CA LYS A 86 1.04 -4.50 19.06
C LYS A 86 2.49 -4.85 19.39
N ILE A 87 3.10 -5.77 18.63
CA ILE A 87 4.50 -6.13 18.77
C ILE A 87 5.38 -4.91 18.49
N GLN A 88 5.14 -4.19 17.39
CA GLN A 88 5.88 -2.97 17.10
C GLN A 88 5.75 -1.97 18.26
N ARG A 89 4.53 -1.67 18.70
CA ARG A 89 4.28 -0.73 19.81
C ARG A 89 5.01 -1.17 21.08
N MET A 90 4.93 -2.45 21.45
CA MET A 90 5.65 -3.00 22.61
C MET A 90 7.17 -2.76 22.54
N LEU A 91 7.76 -2.80 21.34
CA LEU A 91 9.20 -2.64 21.16
C LEU A 91 9.66 -1.18 21.01
N THR A 92 8.74 -0.25 20.70
CA THR A 92 9.12 1.12 20.29
C THR A 92 8.44 2.25 21.05
N ASP A 93 7.31 1.97 21.69
CA ASP A 93 6.55 3.00 22.41
C ASP A 93 7.22 3.31 23.75
N PRO A 94 7.67 4.56 23.98
CA PRO A 94 8.28 4.94 25.25
C PRO A 94 7.39 4.69 26.46
N GLU A 95 6.06 4.71 26.30
CA GLU A 95 5.11 4.42 27.39
C GLU A 95 5.17 2.96 27.85
N LEU A 96 5.66 2.06 26.99
CA LEU A 96 5.82 0.64 27.29
C LEU A 96 7.28 0.27 27.58
N SER A 97 8.19 1.24 27.53
CA SER A 97 9.61 1.01 27.81
C SER A 97 9.83 0.67 29.27
N PHE A 98 10.52 -0.43 29.52
CA PHE A 98 11.00 -0.80 30.85
C PHE A 98 12.52 -0.85 30.82
N ARG A 99 13.16 0.10 31.52
CA ARG A 99 14.63 0.19 31.68
C ARG A 99 15.44 0.17 30.39
N GLU A 100 14.85 0.53 29.26
CA GLU A 100 15.50 0.51 27.94
C GLU A 100 16.10 -0.87 27.59
N GLU A 101 15.49 -1.96 28.08
CA GLU A 101 15.99 -3.34 27.91
C GLU A 101 16.04 -3.79 26.44
N VAL A 102 15.22 -3.17 25.59
CA VAL A 102 15.15 -3.47 24.16
C VAL A 102 15.68 -2.28 23.37
N MET A 103 16.96 -2.36 23.01
CA MET A 103 17.59 -1.44 22.07
C MET A 103 17.42 -1.98 20.65
N LEU A 104 16.76 -1.22 19.77
CA LEU A 104 16.59 -1.58 18.36
C LEU A 104 17.59 -0.81 17.49
N PRO A 105 18.75 -1.40 17.15
CA PRO A 105 19.72 -0.77 16.26
C PRO A 105 19.10 -0.57 14.86
N GLY A 106 19.31 0.60 14.26
CA GLY A 106 18.76 0.95 12.95
C GLY A 106 17.28 1.38 12.98
N ALA A 107 16.78 1.80 14.14
CA ALA A 107 15.51 2.52 14.27
C ALA A 107 15.57 3.91 13.63
N ASP A 108 16.73 4.57 13.71
CA ASP A 108 17.02 5.82 13.00
C ASP A 108 17.23 5.53 11.52
N ASN A 109 16.55 6.29 10.67
CA ASN A 109 16.48 6.02 9.25
C ASN A 109 16.97 7.24 8.47
N GLU A 110 18.29 7.37 8.30
CA GLU A 110 18.90 8.48 7.56
C GLU A 110 18.34 8.61 6.13
N ASP A 111 17.89 7.49 5.54
CA ASP A 111 17.28 7.39 4.22
C ASP A 111 15.74 7.39 4.24
N PHE A 112 15.09 7.97 5.26
CA PHE A 112 13.63 7.86 5.45
C PHE A 112 12.80 8.35 4.26
N PHE A 113 13.28 9.36 3.51
CA PHE A 113 12.63 9.91 2.30
C PHE A 113 13.14 9.29 0.99
N SER A 114 13.89 8.20 1.06
CA SER A 114 14.35 7.43 -0.10
C SER A 114 13.45 6.22 -0.34
N SER A 115 13.20 5.88 -1.60
CA SER A 115 12.54 4.64 -1.96
C SER A 115 13.05 4.10 -3.28
N ASP A 116 13.05 2.78 -3.42
CA ASP A 116 13.44 2.09 -4.65
C ASP A 116 12.22 1.37 -5.25
N LEU A 117 11.75 1.86 -6.39
CA LEU A 117 10.51 1.41 -7.05
C LEU A 117 9.31 1.36 -6.08
N GLY A 118 9.29 2.30 -5.14
CA GLY A 118 8.25 2.44 -4.12
C GLY A 118 8.44 1.60 -2.87
N GLN A 119 9.51 0.82 -2.76
CA GLN A 119 9.92 0.15 -1.52
C GLN A 119 10.81 1.06 -0.67
N THR A 120 10.49 1.18 0.60
CA THR A 120 11.27 1.98 1.56
C THR A 120 12.22 1.06 2.35
N ARG A 121 13.25 1.65 2.96
CA ARG A 121 14.24 0.92 3.79
C ARG A 121 14.06 1.30 5.25
N GLY A 122 14.40 0.40 6.16
CA GLY A 122 14.28 0.62 7.62
C GLY A 122 13.06 -0.07 8.22
N LEU A 123 13.16 -0.48 9.48
CA LEU A 123 12.16 -1.29 10.18
C LEU A 123 10.79 -0.60 10.25
N PHE A 124 10.82 0.71 10.54
CA PHE A 124 9.62 1.53 10.73
C PHE A 124 9.23 2.32 9.49
N ALA A 125 9.95 2.16 8.37
CA ALA A 125 9.61 2.89 7.17
C ALA A 125 8.28 2.41 6.56
N PRO A 126 7.53 3.29 5.88
CA PRO A 126 6.21 2.95 5.36
C PRO A 126 6.25 1.88 4.27
N ASN A 127 5.34 0.91 4.34
CA ASN A 127 5.22 -0.19 3.40
C ASN A 127 3.92 -0.08 2.57
N ASP A 128 3.91 -0.59 1.34
CA ASP A 128 2.68 -0.59 0.51
C ASP A 128 1.62 -1.59 0.98
N PHE A 129 2.04 -2.50 1.87
CA PHE A 129 1.22 -3.51 2.51
C PHE A 129 0.49 -4.43 1.53
N SER A 130 1.08 -4.61 0.35
CA SER A 130 0.55 -5.43 -0.75
C SER A 130 0.15 -6.84 -0.31
N ALA A 131 0.98 -7.52 0.49
CA ALA A 131 0.70 -8.88 0.95
C ALA A 131 -0.57 -8.98 1.82
N PHE A 132 -0.89 -7.95 2.60
CA PHE A 132 -2.12 -7.92 3.39
C PHE A 132 -3.34 -7.76 2.49
N TRP A 133 -3.28 -6.85 1.52
CA TRP A 133 -4.35 -6.68 0.56
C TRP A 133 -4.56 -7.95 -0.26
N ASP A 134 -3.49 -8.57 -0.75
CA ASP A 134 -3.56 -9.85 -1.46
C ASP A 134 -4.25 -10.93 -0.60
N HIS A 135 -3.89 -11.04 0.69
CA HIS A 135 -4.55 -11.93 1.63
C HIS A 135 -6.04 -11.60 1.81
N LEU A 136 -6.37 -10.34 2.06
CA LEU A 136 -7.75 -9.88 2.29
C LEU A 136 -8.66 -10.12 1.08
N TYR A 137 -8.12 -9.94 -0.12
CA TYR A 137 -8.83 -10.19 -1.37
C TYR A 137 -8.82 -11.67 -1.79
N GLY A 138 -8.21 -12.56 -1.00
CA GLY A 138 -8.09 -13.99 -1.33
C GLY A 138 -7.26 -14.26 -2.59
N ARG A 139 -6.34 -13.36 -2.94
CA ARG A 139 -5.56 -13.41 -4.18
C ARG A 139 -4.18 -14.01 -3.95
N THR A 140 -3.75 -14.81 -4.91
CA THR A 140 -2.33 -15.14 -5.08
C THR A 140 -1.70 -14.11 -6.03
N GLN A 141 -0.45 -13.74 -5.76
CA GLN A 141 0.30 -12.70 -6.47
C GLN A 141 0.13 -12.81 -8.00
N ASN A 142 -0.19 -11.68 -8.67
CA ASN A 142 -0.30 -11.45 -10.13
C ASN A 142 -1.69 -11.47 -10.79
N LEU A 143 -2.79 -11.23 -10.07
CA LEU A 143 -4.11 -11.14 -10.71
C LEU A 143 -4.53 -9.72 -11.08
N ASP A 144 -5.19 -9.62 -12.24
CA ASP A 144 -5.78 -8.41 -12.80
C ASP A 144 -6.68 -7.73 -11.75
N TYR A 145 -6.47 -6.43 -11.49
CA TYR A 145 -7.35 -5.69 -10.60
C TYR A 145 -8.66 -5.43 -11.34
N CYS A 146 -9.76 -5.88 -10.75
CA CYS A 146 -11.10 -5.57 -11.21
C CYS A 146 -11.53 -4.24 -10.60
N ILE A 147 -12.38 -3.51 -11.33
CA ILE A 147 -13.00 -2.27 -10.82
C ILE A 147 -14.08 -2.60 -9.77
N GLU A 148 -14.67 -3.79 -9.88
CA GLU A 148 -15.82 -4.21 -9.07
C GLU A 148 -15.43 -4.90 -7.77
N GLU A 149 -16.45 -5.15 -6.94
CA GLU A 149 -16.35 -5.93 -5.71
C GLU A 149 -15.69 -7.29 -5.97
N VAL A 150 -14.82 -7.70 -5.06
CA VAL A 150 -14.17 -8.99 -5.13
C VAL A 150 -15.07 -10.02 -4.47
N ALA A 151 -15.65 -10.89 -5.28
CA ALA A 151 -16.50 -11.98 -4.79
C ALA A 151 -15.79 -12.76 -3.67
N GLY A 152 -16.46 -12.87 -2.51
CA GLY A 152 -15.95 -13.61 -1.36
C GLY A 152 -15.10 -12.80 -0.37
N LEU A 153 -14.90 -11.48 -0.57
CA LEU A 153 -14.28 -10.64 0.46
C LEU A 153 -15.22 -10.50 1.67
N ASP A 154 -14.74 -10.85 2.85
CA ASP A 154 -15.46 -10.61 4.10
C ASP A 154 -15.28 -9.15 4.54
N VAL A 155 -16.26 -8.31 4.20
CA VAL A 155 -16.27 -6.88 4.53
C VAL A 155 -16.31 -6.64 6.03
N ALA A 156 -16.99 -7.50 6.80
CA ALA A 156 -17.10 -7.33 8.25
C ALA A 156 -15.76 -7.61 8.92
N TYR A 157 -15.07 -8.68 8.49
CA TYR A 157 -13.70 -8.96 8.88
C TYR A 157 -12.77 -7.81 8.50
N ALA A 158 -12.78 -7.37 7.23
CA ALA A 158 -11.92 -6.28 6.75
C ALA A 158 -12.04 -5.01 7.60
N ARG A 159 -13.28 -4.59 7.92
CA ARG A 159 -13.51 -3.41 8.75
C ARG A 159 -13.02 -3.61 10.19
N SER A 160 -13.24 -4.79 10.76
CA SER A 160 -12.83 -5.11 12.13
C SER A 160 -11.31 -5.18 12.26
N GLU A 161 -10.64 -5.73 11.25
CA GLU A 161 -9.18 -5.80 11.15
C GLU A 161 -8.56 -4.39 11.08
N LEU A 162 -9.06 -3.54 10.18
CA LEU A 162 -8.60 -2.16 10.08
C LEU A 162 -8.86 -1.37 11.38
N ALA A 163 -10.01 -1.58 12.02
CA ALA A 163 -10.32 -0.95 13.30
C ALA A 163 -9.41 -1.42 14.44
N ALA A 164 -9.08 -2.72 14.46
CA ALA A 164 -8.18 -3.29 15.43
C ALA A 164 -6.77 -2.73 15.24
N PHE A 165 -6.27 -2.72 14.01
CA PHE A 165 -4.97 -2.14 13.68
C PHE A 165 -4.88 -0.66 14.07
N GLU A 166 -5.86 0.16 13.68
CA GLU A 166 -5.96 1.58 14.06
C GLU A 166 -5.91 1.78 15.59
N SER A 167 -6.59 0.91 16.34
CA SER A 167 -6.71 1.03 17.80
C SER A 167 -5.40 0.89 18.55
N VAL A 168 -4.35 0.36 17.93
CA VAL A 168 -3.06 0.15 18.59
C VAL A 168 -2.39 1.48 18.93
N LEU A 169 -2.41 2.45 18.01
CA LEU A 169 -1.83 3.78 18.21
C LEU A 169 -2.90 4.88 18.39
N ASP A 170 -4.19 4.55 18.24
CA ASP A 170 -5.34 5.47 18.29
C ASP A 170 -5.14 6.72 17.42
N ARG A 171 -4.69 6.51 16.18
CA ARG A 171 -4.47 7.54 15.15
C ARG A 171 -5.08 7.11 13.81
N PRO A 172 -5.50 8.04 12.94
CA PRO A 172 -6.01 7.72 11.62
C PRO A 172 -5.05 6.84 10.82
N LEU A 173 -5.58 5.81 10.16
CA LEU A 173 -4.78 4.92 9.30
C LEU A 173 -4.53 5.56 7.93
N VAL A 174 -3.31 5.44 7.44
CA VAL A 174 -2.95 5.79 6.06
C VAL A 174 -2.31 4.61 5.33
N PHE A 175 -2.79 4.36 4.11
CA PHE A 175 -2.25 3.35 3.21
C PHE A 175 -1.81 3.99 1.90
N LYS A 176 -0.61 3.63 1.43
CA LYS A 176 -0.26 3.79 0.02
C LYS A 176 -0.97 2.71 -0.77
N ALA A 177 -1.97 3.09 -1.54
CA ALA A 177 -2.95 2.20 -2.14
C ALA A 177 -2.87 2.20 -3.68
N THR A 178 -1.66 2.30 -4.24
CA THR A 178 -1.42 2.24 -5.69
C THR A 178 -2.01 0.96 -6.29
N GLN A 179 -1.93 -0.16 -5.57
CA GLN A 179 -2.55 -1.43 -5.99
C GLN A 179 -4.08 -1.42 -5.98
N LEU A 180 -4.70 -0.58 -5.14
CA LEU A 180 -6.15 -0.52 -5.00
C LEU A 180 -6.77 0.63 -5.79
N CYS A 181 -6.00 1.30 -6.65
CA CYS A 181 -6.47 2.50 -7.36
C CYS A 181 -7.69 2.24 -8.28
N LEU A 182 -7.93 0.98 -8.67
CA LEU A 182 -9.11 0.57 -9.42
C LEU A 182 -10.33 0.24 -8.54
N GLN A 183 -10.16 0.20 -7.20
CA GLN A 183 -11.18 -0.25 -6.25
C GLN A 183 -11.65 0.89 -5.34
N ILE A 184 -11.47 2.15 -5.75
CA ILE A 184 -11.85 3.34 -4.95
C ILE A 184 -13.33 3.31 -4.61
N SER A 185 -14.20 3.02 -5.59
CA SER A 185 -15.65 2.94 -5.35
C SER A 185 -15.99 1.85 -4.34
N PHE A 186 -15.40 0.66 -4.47
CA PHE A 186 -15.57 -0.43 -3.49
C PHE A 186 -15.08 -0.04 -2.09
N LEU A 187 -13.86 0.49 -1.98
CA LEU A 187 -13.28 0.96 -0.71
C LEU A 187 -14.15 2.05 -0.07
N SER A 188 -14.77 2.92 -0.87
CA SER A 188 -15.63 4.00 -0.37
C SER A 188 -16.94 3.49 0.24
N THR A 189 -17.46 2.36 -0.26
CA THR A 189 -18.63 1.65 0.26
C THR A 189 -18.25 0.80 1.47
N MET A 190 -17.11 0.09 1.39
CA MET A 190 -16.55 -0.67 2.49
C MET A 190 -16.25 0.24 3.68
N LEU A 191 -15.75 1.45 3.47
CA LEU A 191 -15.38 2.40 4.51
C LEU A 191 -16.04 3.76 4.21
N PRO A 192 -17.24 4.03 4.75
CA PRO A 192 -17.99 5.26 4.46
C PRO A 192 -17.24 6.56 4.79
N ASN A 193 -16.33 6.51 5.77
CA ASN A 193 -15.49 7.64 6.18
C ASN A 193 -14.10 7.63 5.52
N ALA A 194 -13.85 6.80 4.50
CA ALA A 194 -12.57 6.79 3.81
C ALA A 194 -12.33 8.10 3.05
N LEU A 195 -11.09 8.59 3.13
CA LEU A 195 -10.57 9.73 2.40
C LEU A 195 -9.57 9.25 1.35
N PHE A 196 -9.54 9.91 0.20
CA PHE A 196 -8.67 9.55 -0.91
C PHE A 196 -7.76 10.71 -1.26
N PHE A 197 -6.46 10.50 -1.11
CA PHE A 197 -5.44 11.49 -1.47
C PHE A 197 -4.92 11.12 -2.86
N PHE A 198 -5.32 11.88 -3.87
CA PHE A 198 -4.99 11.60 -5.26
C PHE A 198 -3.72 12.35 -5.67
N VAL A 199 -2.62 11.61 -5.78
CA VAL A 199 -1.33 12.14 -6.18
C VAL A 199 -1.22 12.14 -7.70
N ARG A 200 -1.08 13.33 -8.26
CA ARG A 200 -0.87 13.55 -9.70
C ARG A 200 0.53 14.09 -9.91
N ARG A 201 1.19 13.60 -10.94
CA ARG A 201 2.49 14.07 -11.40
C ARG A 201 2.42 14.29 -12.89
N HIS A 202 3.23 15.20 -13.40
CA HIS A 202 3.29 15.44 -14.84
C HIS A 202 3.45 14.11 -15.63
N PRO A 203 2.53 13.79 -16.56
CA PRO A 203 2.43 12.46 -17.17
C PRO A 203 3.71 11.97 -17.86
N TYR A 204 4.50 12.89 -18.41
CA TYR A 204 5.80 12.58 -19.02
C TYR A 204 6.77 11.96 -18.00
N TYR A 205 6.90 12.55 -16.80
CA TYR A 205 7.83 12.06 -15.78
C TYR A 205 7.34 10.75 -15.15
N THR A 206 6.02 10.59 -14.98
CA THR A 206 5.43 9.31 -14.54
C THR A 206 5.71 8.21 -15.57
N ALA A 207 5.49 8.48 -16.86
CA ALA A 207 5.75 7.53 -17.94
C ALA A 207 7.24 7.16 -18.03
N GLN A 208 8.14 8.14 -17.89
CA GLN A 208 9.58 7.92 -17.83
C GLN A 208 9.97 7.04 -16.63
N SER A 209 9.39 7.29 -15.46
CA SER A 209 9.63 6.50 -14.24
C SER A 209 9.24 5.03 -14.44
N ILE A 210 8.05 4.77 -15.00
CA ILE A 210 7.59 3.41 -15.33
C ILE A 210 8.52 2.75 -16.35
N TYR A 211 8.91 3.46 -17.41
CA TYR A 211 9.79 2.93 -18.45
C TYR A 211 11.14 2.48 -17.86
N ARG A 212 11.74 3.31 -16.99
CA ARG A 212 12.99 2.98 -16.28
C ARG A 212 12.81 1.82 -15.30
N ALA A 213 11.68 1.76 -14.60
CA ALA A 213 11.36 0.64 -13.70
C ALA A 213 11.31 -0.70 -14.46
N ARG A 214 10.70 -0.74 -15.65
CA ARG A 214 10.67 -1.93 -16.51
C ARG A 214 12.07 -2.39 -16.91
N GLN A 215 12.92 -1.45 -17.34
CA GLN A 215 14.31 -1.76 -17.68
C GLN A 215 15.06 -2.35 -16.48
N ARG A 216 14.94 -1.76 -15.29
CA ARG A 216 15.62 -2.25 -14.08
C ARG A 216 15.11 -3.62 -13.62
N MET A 217 13.80 -3.80 -13.53
CA MET A 217 13.19 -5.02 -12.99
C MET A 217 13.26 -6.21 -13.94
N PHE A 218 13.16 -5.96 -15.24
CA PHE A 218 12.99 -7.02 -16.22
C PHE A 218 14.12 -7.10 -17.24
N GLY A 219 14.97 -6.07 -17.34
CA GLY A 219 15.89 -5.91 -18.47
C GLY A 219 15.17 -5.63 -19.79
N ASP A 220 13.87 -5.32 -19.74
CA ASP A 220 12.97 -5.25 -20.89
C ASP A 220 11.90 -4.18 -20.67
N THR A 221 11.89 -3.16 -21.53
CA THR A 221 10.98 -2.00 -21.47
C THR A 221 9.57 -2.31 -22.00
N THR A 222 9.41 -3.43 -22.71
CA THR A 222 8.13 -3.87 -23.28
C THR A 222 7.30 -4.70 -22.30
N ARG A 223 7.92 -5.20 -21.23
CA ARG A 223 7.22 -5.95 -20.19
C ARG A 223 6.41 -5.04 -19.28
N TRP A 224 5.18 -5.44 -18.97
CA TRP A 224 4.29 -4.68 -18.10
C TRP A 224 4.82 -4.61 -16.67
N PHE A 225 4.80 -3.41 -16.10
CA PHE A 225 5.16 -3.14 -14.71
C PHE A 225 3.92 -2.66 -13.95
N SER A 226 3.82 -3.04 -12.67
CA SER A 226 2.69 -2.71 -11.79
C SER A 226 1.36 -3.34 -12.23
N HIS A 227 0.26 -2.85 -11.67
CA HIS A 227 -1.08 -3.39 -11.81
C HIS A 227 -1.59 -3.19 -13.23
N LYS A 228 -2.32 -4.19 -13.72
CA LYS A 228 -2.98 -4.12 -15.02
C LYS A 228 -4.31 -3.37 -14.86
N ILE A 229 -4.63 -2.62 -15.91
CA ILE A 229 -5.85 -1.83 -16.04
C ILE A 229 -6.70 -2.44 -17.16
N PRO A 230 -8.00 -2.10 -17.29
CA PRO A 230 -8.87 -2.65 -18.35
C PRO A 230 -8.29 -2.53 -19.76
N GLN A 231 -7.54 -1.48 -20.06
CA GLN A 231 -6.92 -1.23 -21.36
C GLN A 231 -5.64 -2.05 -21.58
N TYR A 232 -5.20 -2.87 -20.62
CA TYR A 232 -3.97 -3.65 -20.66
C TYR A 232 -3.83 -4.46 -21.95
N ALA A 233 -4.84 -5.26 -22.32
CA ALA A 233 -4.76 -6.13 -23.50
C ALA A 233 -4.48 -5.35 -24.79
N ARG A 234 -5.09 -4.16 -24.94
CA ARG A 234 -4.87 -3.27 -26.08
C ARG A 234 -3.52 -2.55 -26.02
N LEU A 235 -3.09 -2.16 -24.82
CA LEU A 235 -1.82 -1.45 -24.64
C LEU A 235 -0.62 -2.38 -24.81
N ALA A 236 -0.70 -3.62 -24.33
CA ALA A 236 0.38 -4.60 -24.35
C ALA A 236 0.89 -4.92 -25.78
N THR A 237 0.08 -4.69 -26.82
CA THR A 237 0.46 -4.86 -28.22
C THR A 237 1.13 -3.63 -28.84
N GLN A 238 1.23 -2.53 -28.11
CA GLN A 238 1.82 -1.27 -28.57
C GLN A 238 3.32 -1.19 -28.26
N THR A 239 3.99 -0.16 -28.81
CA THR A 239 5.37 0.18 -28.45
C THR A 239 5.50 0.52 -26.96
N ALA A 240 6.68 0.32 -26.38
CA ALA A 240 6.93 0.60 -24.96
C ALA A 240 6.50 2.02 -24.55
N PHE A 241 6.75 3.04 -25.39
CA PHE A 241 6.31 4.41 -25.10
C PHE A 241 4.79 4.57 -25.08
N LYS A 242 4.08 3.98 -26.05
CA LYS A 242 2.60 3.99 -26.06
C LYS A 242 2.02 3.20 -24.88
N GLN A 243 2.67 2.11 -24.48
CA GLN A 243 2.29 1.34 -23.30
C GLN A 243 2.37 2.19 -22.03
N VAL A 244 3.51 2.83 -21.75
CA VAL A 244 3.68 3.62 -20.52
C VAL A 244 2.81 4.87 -20.53
N ALA A 245 2.70 5.57 -21.66
CA ALA A 245 1.83 6.74 -21.78
C ALA A 245 0.35 6.36 -21.57
N GLY A 246 -0.09 5.27 -22.20
CA GLY A 246 -1.44 4.73 -22.02
C GLY A 246 -1.69 4.27 -20.59
N GLN A 247 -0.71 3.59 -19.96
CA GLN A 247 -0.83 3.15 -18.58
C GLN A 247 -1.06 4.33 -17.64
N VAL A 248 -0.26 5.41 -17.75
CA VAL A 248 -0.43 6.62 -16.93
C VAL A 248 -1.79 7.27 -17.19
N TYR A 249 -2.12 7.53 -18.46
CA TYR A 249 -3.34 8.22 -18.83
C TYR A 249 -4.59 7.47 -18.35
N TYR A 250 -4.71 6.19 -18.68
CA TYR A 250 -5.90 5.42 -18.32
C TYR A 250 -5.99 5.12 -16.82
N THR A 251 -4.87 4.97 -16.11
CA THR A 251 -4.90 4.81 -14.65
C THR A 251 -5.41 6.08 -13.98
N ASN A 252 -4.87 7.26 -14.34
CA ASN A 252 -5.34 8.53 -13.78
C ASN A 252 -6.81 8.78 -14.12
N LYS A 253 -7.21 8.53 -15.37
CA LYS A 253 -8.61 8.67 -15.79
C LYS A 253 -9.56 7.78 -14.97
N LEU A 254 -9.20 6.51 -14.74
CA LEU A 254 -10.01 5.60 -13.93
C LEU A 254 -10.10 6.01 -12.45
N ILE A 255 -9.02 6.57 -11.90
CA ILE A 255 -9.02 7.13 -10.55
C ILE A 255 -9.95 8.35 -10.49
N GLU A 256 -9.81 9.28 -11.43
CA GLU A 256 -10.65 10.49 -11.53
C GLU A 256 -12.13 10.15 -11.67
N GLU A 257 -12.48 9.21 -12.54
CA GLU A 257 -13.87 8.77 -12.76
C GLU A 257 -14.49 8.21 -11.47
N GLN A 258 -13.75 7.42 -10.70
CA GLN A 258 -14.23 6.89 -9.41
C GLN A 258 -14.33 7.99 -8.35
N LEU A 259 -13.35 8.90 -8.27
CA LEU A 259 -13.34 10.00 -7.30
C LEU A 259 -14.41 11.06 -7.58
N GLN A 260 -14.83 11.24 -8.84
CA GLN A 260 -15.94 12.14 -9.20
C GLN A 260 -17.30 11.65 -8.68
N GLN A 261 -17.44 10.36 -8.38
CA GLN A 261 -18.65 9.79 -7.79
C GLN A 261 -18.74 10.05 -6.28
N LEU A 262 -17.65 10.53 -5.65
CA LEU A 262 -17.59 10.78 -4.21
C LEU A 262 -17.83 12.25 -3.89
N PRO A 263 -18.39 12.57 -2.70
CA PRO A 263 -18.42 13.94 -2.19
C PRO A 263 -17.03 14.58 -2.17
N ALA A 264 -16.93 15.86 -2.51
CA ALA A 264 -15.66 16.58 -2.58
C ALA A 264 -14.86 16.54 -1.26
N ALA A 265 -15.55 16.51 -0.11
CA ALA A 265 -14.93 16.39 1.22
C ALA A 265 -14.18 15.06 1.46
N ARG A 266 -14.40 14.04 0.62
CA ARG A 266 -13.74 12.72 0.71
C ARG A 266 -12.50 12.60 -0.16
N ARG A 267 -12.11 13.66 -0.88
CA ARG A 267 -10.94 13.65 -1.75
C ARG A 267 -10.04 14.86 -1.53
N LEU A 268 -8.74 14.65 -1.69
CA LEU A 268 -7.73 15.70 -1.72
C LEU A 268 -6.83 15.45 -2.93
N ASP A 269 -6.77 16.42 -3.83
CA ASP A 269 -5.84 16.39 -4.96
C ASP A 269 -4.48 16.92 -4.52
N ILE A 270 -3.42 16.14 -4.77
CA ILE A 270 -2.04 16.50 -4.47
C ILE A 270 -1.29 16.55 -5.79
N ASP A 271 -0.84 17.75 -6.17
CA ASP A 271 0.12 17.89 -7.26
C ASP A 271 1.52 17.58 -6.73
N TYR A 272 2.19 16.60 -7.35
CA TYR A 272 3.51 16.14 -6.94
C TYR A 272 4.57 17.21 -7.10
N ASP A 273 4.50 18.02 -8.16
CA ASP A 273 5.51 19.02 -8.45
C ASP A 273 5.37 20.16 -7.43
N ASP A 274 4.14 20.57 -7.08
CA ASP A 274 3.89 21.54 -6.00
C ASP A 274 4.26 20.98 -4.61
N PHE A 275 4.03 19.67 -4.36
CA PHE A 275 4.34 19.03 -3.09
C PHE A 275 5.84 18.92 -2.80
N CYS A 276 6.69 18.95 -3.84
CA CYS A 276 8.13 18.81 -3.71
C CYS A 276 8.89 20.13 -3.53
N ILE A 277 8.20 21.28 -3.54
CA ILE A 277 8.78 22.62 -3.36
C ILE A 277 8.87 22.95 -1.86
#